data_AF-A0A936CHT7-F1
#
_entry.id   AF-A0A936CHT7-F1
#
_cell.length_a   1.000
_cell.length_b   1.000
_cell.length_c   1.000
_cell.angle_alpha   90.00
_cell.angle_beta   90.00
_cell.angle_gamma   90.00
#
_symmetry.space_group_name_H-M   'P 1'
#
loop_
_entity.id
_entity.type
_entity.pdbx_description
1 polymer ?
#
loop_
_entity_poly.entity_id
_entity_poly.type
_entity_poly.pdbx_seq_one_letter_code
_entity_poly.pdbx_strand_id
1 'polypeptide(L)'
;MRRSDHDVTNRIRTTEPADVREEVRCLYTQLYPEAPTKSLDLAFRDLTELYRGECGEYHPCDTEYHDIQHIMDVTLAMARLMDGYERRRNGHSPLPPTYFCIGVIAALFHDFGYLRRKADRTHRFGAEYTLTHVTRSALFLRDYLKRIGLGRYAMIGSSLVHFTGYERRTDSIRIDDPLFRRLGKCWARPTSSRRCRTAVTSRNVAIACTRSSCSAAWPVGRYRTAARR
;
A
#
# COMPACT_ATOMS: atom_id res chain seq x y z
N MET A 1 -23.60 -5.30 6.30
CA MET A 1 -22.93 -6.29 5.43
C MET A 1 -21.76 -5.58 4.77
N ARG A 2 -20.52 -6.08 4.90
CA ARG A 2 -19.32 -5.47 4.28
C ARG A 2 -19.37 -5.71 2.78
N ARG A 3 -19.05 -4.69 1.98
CA ARG A 3 -18.89 -4.86 0.53
C ARG A 3 -17.48 -5.35 0.23
N SER A 4 -17.34 -6.41 -0.56
CA SER A 4 -16.04 -7.04 -0.83
C SER A 4 -15.13 -6.17 -1.70
N ASP A 5 -15.69 -5.24 -2.45
CA ASP A 5 -14.99 -4.27 -3.32
C ASP A 5 -14.56 -2.99 -2.59
N HIS A 6 -14.81 -2.89 -1.28
CA HIS A 6 -14.43 -1.74 -0.46
C HIS A 6 -13.46 -2.11 0.66
N ASP A 7 -12.74 -1.09 1.13
CA ASP A 7 -11.89 -1.16 2.29
C ASP A 7 -12.66 -1.54 3.57
N VAL A 8 -11.93 -1.82 4.65
CA VAL A 8 -12.51 -2.24 5.94
C VAL A 8 -13.49 -1.22 6.54
N THR A 9 -13.41 0.05 6.14
CA THR A 9 -14.34 1.10 6.59
C THR A 9 -15.59 1.22 5.72
N ASN A 10 -15.68 0.47 4.62
CA ASN A 10 -16.71 0.57 3.56
C ASN A 10 -16.82 1.98 2.95
N ARG A 11 -15.71 2.70 2.79
CA ARG A 11 -15.70 4.07 2.23
C ARG A 11 -14.95 4.17 0.92
N ILE A 12 -13.84 3.45 0.78
CA ILE A 12 -12.96 3.53 -0.39
C ILE A 12 -13.10 2.25 -1.20
N ARG A 13 -13.34 2.36 -2.51
CA ARG A 13 -13.42 1.20 -3.41
C ARG A 13 -12.02 0.74 -3.75
N THR A 14 -11.63 -0.45 -3.33
CA THR A 14 -10.27 -0.97 -3.56
C THR A 14 -10.15 -1.69 -4.90
N THR A 15 -11.27 -1.90 -5.59
CA THR A 15 -11.31 -2.31 -7.00
C THR A 15 -10.99 -1.18 -7.98
N GLU A 16 -10.98 0.08 -7.53
CA GLU A 16 -10.70 1.26 -8.36
C GLU A 16 -9.42 1.95 -7.89
N PRO A 17 -8.28 1.80 -8.60
CA PRO A 17 -7.01 2.41 -8.21
C PRO A 17 -7.08 3.94 -8.07
N ALA A 18 -7.96 4.61 -8.83
CA ALA A 18 -8.13 6.05 -8.71
C ALA A 18 -8.68 6.48 -7.34
N ASP A 19 -9.62 5.71 -6.77
CA ASP A 19 -10.23 6.00 -5.46
C ASP A 19 -9.19 5.85 -4.34
N VAL A 20 -8.35 4.80 -4.41
CA VAL A 20 -7.25 4.60 -3.46
C VAL A 20 -6.17 5.67 -3.62
N ARG A 21 -5.80 6.03 -4.85
CA ARG A 21 -4.85 7.12 -5.11
C ARG A 21 -5.31 8.42 -4.46
N GLU A 22 -6.59 8.77 -4.62
CA GLU A 22 -7.12 10.02 -4.08
C GLU A 22 -7.10 10.04 -2.55
N GLU A 23 -7.47 8.94 -1.90
CA GLU A 23 -7.39 8.81 -0.44
C GLU A 23 -5.93 8.89 0.05
N VAL A 24 -4.99 8.23 -0.61
CA VAL A 24 -3.57 8.31 -0.25
C VAL A 24 -3.03 9.73 -0.47
N ARG A 25 -3.43 10.40 -1.55
CA ARG A 25 -3.09 11.81 -1.82
C ARG A 25 -3.65 12.73 -0.74
N CYS A 26 -4.89 12.50 -0.30
CA CYS A 26 -5.52 13.23 0.79
C CYS A 26 -4.72 13.07 2.10
N LEU A 27 -4.39 11.83 2.50
CA LEU A 27 -3.56 11.57 3.68
C LEU A 27 -2.20 12.26 3.59
N TYR A 28 -1.52 12.13 2.44
CA TYR A 28 -0.20 12.70 2.23
C TYR A 28 -0.20 14.23 2.30
N THR A 29 -1.13 14.90 1.61
CA THR A 29 -1.21 16.37 1.59
C THR A 29 -1.62 16.97 2.93
N GLN A 30 -2.39 16.25 3.75
CA GLN A 30 -2.68 16.67 5.13
C GLN A 30 -1.44 16.63 6.04
N LEU A 31 -0.54 15.67 5.83
CA LEU A 31 0.72 15.56 6.59
C LEU A 31 1.78 16.53 6.06
N TYR A 32 1.81 16.74 4.75
CA TYR A 32 2.87 17.46 4.04
C TYR A 32 2.29 18.45 2.99
N PRO A 33 1.70 19.58 3.41
CA PRO A 33 0.95 20.48 2.52
C PRO A 33 1.75 21.04 1.34
N GLU A 34 3.06 21.25 1.52
CA GLU A 34 3.94 21.83 0.49
C GLU A 34 4.73 20.77 -0.29
N ALA A 35 4.62 19.49 0.08
CA ALA A 35 5.39 18.45 -0.56
C ALA A 35 4.74 18.00 -1.88
N PRO A 36 5.52 17.74 -2.94
CA PRO A 36 4.98 17.33 -4.23
C PRO A 36 4.36 15.93 -4.18
N THR A 37 3.25 15.72 -4.90
CA THR A 37 2.57 14.42 -5.04
C THR A 37 2.99 13.64 -6.28
N LYS A 38 3.74 14.27 -7.19
CA LYS A 38 4.06 13.75 -8.53
C LYS A 38 4.54 12.30 -8.53
N SER A 39 5.44 11.92 -7.63
CA SER A 39 5.96 10.53 -7.58
C SER A 39 4.90 9.50 -7.19
N LEU A 40 3.94 9.86 -6.31
CA LEU A 40 2.82 9.01 -5.96
C LEU A 40 1.86 8.86 -7.16
N ASP A 41 1.50 9.99 -7.78
CA ASP A 41 0.58 10.01 -8.92
C ASP A 41 1.11 9.18 -10.10
N LEU A 42 2.41 9.29 -10.39
CA LEU A 42 3.09 8.48 -11.40
C LEU A 42 3.08 6.99 -11.02
N ALA A 43 3.37 6.64 -9.77
CA ALA A 43 3.40 5.25 -9.32
C ALA A 43 2.04 4.54 -9.42
N PHE A 44 0.96 5.21 -9.03
CA PHE A 44 -0.40 4.66 -9.18
C PHE A 44 -0.78 4.44 -10.64
N ARG A 45 -0.49 5.42 -11.51
CA ARG A 45 -0.74 5.30 -12.95
C ARG A 45 0.03 4.13 -13.54
N ASP A 46 1.35 4.12 -13.37
CA ASP A 46 2.23 3.14 -14.00
C ASP A 46 1.90 1.70 -13.52
N LEU A 47 1.61 1.53 -12.22
CA LEU A 47 1.15 0.23 -11.69
C LEU A 47 -0.14 -0.22 -12.38
N THR A 48 -1.11 0.68 -12.52
CA THR A 48 -2.41 0.36 -13.12
C THR A 48 -2.24 -0.10 -14.56
N GLU A 49 -1.43 0.60 -15.35
CA GLU A 49 -1.10 0.23 -16.74
C GLU A 49 -0.39 -1.14 -16.80
N LEU A 50 0.51 -1.43 -15.85
CA LEU A 50 1.22 -2.70 -15.75
C LEU A 50 0.27 -3.86 -15.45
N TYR A 51 -0.59 -3.73 -14.43
CA TYR A 51 -1.53 -4.78 -14.04
C TYR A 51 -2.63 -5.02 -15.08
N ARG A 52 -3.00 -4.00 -15.86
CA ARG A 52 -3.93 -4.11 -16.99
C ARG A 52 -3.27 -4.64 -18.27
N GLY A 53 -1.95 -4.80 -18.30
CA GLY A 53 -1.22 -5.24 -19.49
C GLY A 53 -1.16 -4.20 -20.62
N GLU A 54 -1.45 -2.94 -20.30
CA GLU A 54 -1.36 -1.79 -21.21
C GLU A 54 0.10 -1.40 -21.48
N CYS A 55 1.02 -1.84 -20.60
CA CYS A 55 2.46 -1.77 -20.83
C CYS A 55 2.94 -2.83 -21.84
N GLY A 56 3.83 -2.43 -22.75
CA GLY A 56 4.36 -3.29 -23.81
C GLY A 56 5.09 -4.55 -23.32
N GLU A 57 5.68 -4.52 -22.12
CA GLU A 57 6.62 -5.55 -21.65
C GLU A 57 5.98 -6.71 -20.85
N TYR A 58 4.80 -6.50 -20.26
CA TYR A 58 4.17 -7.44 -19.32
C TYR A 58 2.77 -7.86 -19.78
N HIS A 59 2.40 -9.11 -19.52
CA HIS A 59 1.02 -9.56 -19.66
C HIS A 59 0.15 -8.93 -18.57
N PRO A 60 -1.18 -8.79 -18.81
CA PRO A 60 -2.11 -8.45 -17.73
C PRO A 60 -2.01 -9.46 -16.59
N CYS A 61 -2.32 -9.01 -15.38
CA CYS A 61 -2.33 -9.85 -14.20
C CYS A 61 -3.28 -11.05 -14.39
N ASP A 62 -2.77 -12.25 -14.13
CA ASP A 62 -3.49 -13.52 -14.32
C ASP A 62 -3.61 -14.33 -13.02
N THR A 63 -3.25 -13.75 -11.87
CA THR A 63 -3.41 -14.36 -10.55
C THR A 63 -4.77 -14.04 -9.94
N GLU A 64 -5.38 -15.01 -9.25
CA GLU A 64 -6.70 -14.85 -8.62
C GLU A 64 -6.68 -13.94 -7.38
N TYR A 65 -5.62 -14.01 -6.56
CA TYR A 65 -5.53 -13.25 -5.31
C TYR A 65 -4.55 -12.09 -5.34
N HIS A 66 -3.37 -12.25 -5.93
CA HIS A 66 -2.34 -11.19 -6.00
C HIS A 66 -2.64 -10.19 -7.14
N ASP A 67 -3.91 -9.80 -7.22
CA ASP A 67 -4.47 -8.93 -8.25
C ASP A 67 -4.40 -7.45 -7.87
N ILE A 68 -4.91 -6.58 -8.76
CA ILE A 68 -4.86 -5.13 -8.52
C ILE A 68 -5.65 -4.71 -7.26
N GLN A 69 -6.74 -5.42 -6.92
CA GLN A 69 -7.51 -5.12 -5.72
C GLN A 69 -6.69 -5.41 -4.46
N HIS A 70 -5.98 -6.53 -4.42
CA HIS A 70 -5.07 -6.85 -3.32
C HIS A 70 -4.00 -5.77 -3.15
N ILE A 71 -3.39 -5.32 -4.24
CA ILE A 71 -2.40 -4.23 -4.17
C ILE A 71 -3.00 -2.96 -3.59
N MET A 72 -4.23 -2.61 -3.99
CA MET A 72 -4.92 -1.42 -3.50
C MET A 72 -5.26 -1.53 -2.01
N ASP A 73 -5.74 -2.68 -1.55
CA ASP A 73 -6.02 -2.96 -0.13
C ASP A 73 -4.75 -2.76 0.72
N VAL A 74 -3.64 -3.36 0.31
CA VAL A 74 -2.36 -3.31 1.02
C VAL A 74 -1.77 -1.89 0.99
N THR A 75 -1.84 -1.21 -0.16
CA THR A 75 -1.33 0.16 -0.31
C THR A 75 -2.09 1.14 0.58
N LEU A 76 -3.42 1.05 0.62
CA LEU A 76 -4.26 1.89 1.48
C LEU A 76 -3.97 1.62 2.97
N ALA A 77 -3.83 0.35 3.34
CA ALA A 77 -3.46 -0.01 4.71
C ALA A 77 -2.10 0.58 5.11
N MET A 78 -1.09 0.48 4.23
CA MET A 78 0.24 1.04 4.49
C MET A 78 0.18 2.56 4.66
N ALA A 79 -0.48 3.29 3.76
CA ALA A 79 -0.63 4.74 3.86
C ALA A 79 -1.29 5.17 5.18
N ARG A 80 -2.33 4.44 5.63
CA ARG A 80 -3.02 4.71 6.91
C ARG A 80 -2.15 4.39 8.13
N LEU A 81 -1.33 3.33 8.08
CA LEU A 81 -0.37 3.03 9.15
C LEU A 81 0.69 4.14 9.27
N MET A 82 1.16 4.67 8.16
CA MET A 82 2.15 5.74 8.11
C MET A 82 1.56 7.08 8.56
N ASP A 83 0.33 7.40 8.16
CA ASP A 83 -0.41 8.56 8.68
C ASP A 83 -0.62 8.46 10.20
N GLY A 84 -1.04 7.29 10.69
CA GLY A 84 -1.17 7.03 12.12
C GLY A 84 0.15 7.18 12.88
N TYR A 85 1.26 6.66 12.32
CA TYR A 85 2.60 6.84 12.89
C TYR A 85 2.97 8.32 13.00
N GLU A 86 2.77 9.08 11.93
CA GLU A 86 3.19 10.48 11.88
C GLU A 86 2.37 11.37 12.83
N ARG A 87 1.05 11.14 12.92
CA ARG A 87 0.17 11.87 13.83
C ARG A 87 0.36 11.51 15.30
N ARG A 88 0.89 10.32 15.60
CA ARG A 88 1.07 9.79 16.97
C ARG A 88 2.54 9.61 17.34
N ARG A 89 3.44 10.37 16.72
CA ARG A 89 4.88 10.33 17.01
C ARG A 89 5.17 10.79 18.46
N ASN A 90 5.17 9.85 19.41
CA ASN A 90 5.49 10.10 20.82
C ASN A 90 7.01 10.33 21.02
N GLY A 91 7.54 11.45 20.54
CA GLY A 91 8.98 11.79 20.62
C GLY A 91 9.88 11.07 19.60
N HIS A 92 9.29 10.32 18.66
CA HIS A 92 10.02 9.70 17.56
C HIS A 92 10.33 10.71 16.46
N SER A 93 11.41 10.46 15.71
CA SER A 93 11.79 11.28 14.55
C SER A 93 10.64 11.36 13.53
N PRO A 94 10.39 12.56 12.95
CA PRO A 94 9.35 12.76 11.95
C PRO A 94 9.67 11.92 10.72
N LEU A 95 8.63 11.40 10.07
CA LEU A 95 8.75 10.70 8.80
C LEU A 95 8.87 11.74 7.67
N PRO A 96 9.99 11.77 6.93
CA PRO A 96 10.11 12.68 5.79
C PRO A 96 9.07 12.38 4.70
N PRO A 97 8.55 13.38 3.97
CA PRO A 97 7.59 13.16 2.89
C PRO A 97 8.08 12.14 1.86
N THR A 98 9.37 12.18 1.51
CA THR A 98 9.98 11.24 0.57
C THR A 98 9.95 9.80 1.09
N TYR A 99 10.13 9.60 2.41
CA TYR A 99 10.06 8.26 3.01
C TYR A 99 8.61 7.78 3.02
N PHE A 100 7.66 8.70 3.19
CA PHE A 100 6.25 8.39 3.02
C PHE A 100 5.97 7.85 1.62
N CYS A 101 6.41 8.58 0.60
CA CYS A 101 6.28 8.17 -0.80
C CYS A 101 6.93 6.81 -1.06
N ILE A 102 8.14 6.56 -0.57
CA ILE A 102 8.83 5.28 -0.77
C ILE A 102 8.08 4.13 -0.10
N GLY A 103 7.53 4.33 1.09
CA GLY A 103 6.72 3.32 1.77
C GLY A 103 5.47 2.93 0.97
N VAL A 104 4.77 3.92 0.43
CA VAL A 104 3.59 3.70 -0.44
C VAL A 104 3.99 3.07 -1.78
N ILE A 105 5.06 3.52 -2.42
CA ILE A 105 5.52 2.97 -3.70
C ILE A 105 6.02 1.53 -3.51
N ALA A 106 6.75 1.24 -2.43
CA ALA A 106 7.09 -0.13 -2.08
C ALA A 106 5.83 -0.99 -1.89
N ALA A 107 4.74 -0.39 -1.39
CA ALA A 107 3.46 -1.08 -1.26
C ALA A 107 2.82 -1.44 -2.59
N LEU A 108 2.78 -0.47 -3.50
CA LEU A 108 2.23 -0.65 -4.84
C LEU A 108 2.94 -1.78 -5.58
N PHE A 109 4.26 -1.87 -5.45
CA PHE A 109 5.06 -2.83 -6.22
C PHE A 109 5.45 -4.10 -5.45
N HIS A 110 4.90 -4.36 -4.26
CA HIS A 110 5.37 -5.48 -3.43
C HIS A 110 5.17 -6.86 -4.08
N ASP A 111 4.07 -7.03 -4.82
CA ASP A 111 3.69 -8.26 -5.52
C ASP A 111 3.82 -8.17 -7.04
N PHE A 112 4.48 -7.11 -7.53
CA PHE A 112 4.76 -6.93 -8.95
C PHE A 112 5.41 -8.16 -9.60
N GLY A 113 6.21 -8.91 -8.84
CA GLY A 113 6.89 -10.10 -9.29
C GLY A 113 5.99 -11.21 -9.83
N TYR A 114 4.69 -11.18 -9.53
CA TYR A 114 3.72 -12.08 -10.15
C TYR A 114 3.46 -11.76 -11.63
N LEU A 115 3.67 -10.52 -12.08
CA LEU A 115 3.46 -10.16 -13.47
C LEU A 115 4.47 -10.87 -14.38
N ARG A 116 3.93 -11.53 -15.39
CA ARG A 116 4.71 -12.28 -16.38
C ARG A 116 5.19 -11.36 -17.48
N ARG A 117 6.49 -11.40 -17.77
CA ARG A 117 7.06 -10.73 -18.95
C ARG A 117 6.58 -11.41 -20.23
N LYS A 118 6.25 -10.65 -21.27
CA LYS A 118 5.86 -11.20 -22.58
C LYS A 118 6.98 -12.00 -23.25
N ALA A 119 8.22 -11.68 -22.91
CA ALA A 119 9.39 -12.42 -23.38
C ALA A 119 9.62 -13.75 -22.64
N ASP A 120 8.96 -14.00 -21.50
CA ASP A 120 9.11 -15.28 -20.80
C ASP A 120 8.35 -16.39 -21.53
N ARG A 121 9.09 -17.43 -21.95
CA ARG A 121 8.59 -18.62 -22.64
C ARG A 121 8.55 -19.86 -21.76
N THR A 122 9.05 -19.76 -20.52
CA THR A 122 9.17 -20.87 -19.57
C THR A 122 7.88 -21.04 -18.77
N HIS A 123 7.38 -19.95 -18.20
CA HIS A 123 6.18 -19.95 -17.35
C HIS A 123 4.94 -19.59 -18.16
N ARG A 124 3.81 -20.21 -17.81
CA ARG A 124 2.51 -19.95 -18.45
C ARG A 124 1.65 -18.99 -17.64
N PHE A 125 1.73 -19.07 -16.31
CA PHE A 125 0.94 -18.29 -15.37
C PHE A 125 1.81 -17.49 -14.39
N GLY A 126 1.34 -16.33 -13.95
CA GLY A 126 2.02 -15.51 -12.93
C GLY A 126 2.21 -16.24 -11.60
N ALA A 127 1.26 -17.10 -11.21
CA ALA A 127 1.31 -17.86 -9.96
C ALA A 127 2.57 -18.75 -9.83
N GLU A 128 3.19 -19.13 -10.95
CA GLU A 128 4.43 -19.92 -10.97
C GLU A 128 5.62 -19.16 -10.36
N TYR A 129 5.56 -17.83 -10.24
CA TYR A 129 6.60 -17.02 -9.59
C TYR A 129 6.50 -16.97 -8.07
N THR A 130 5.57 -17.70 -7.43
CA THR A 130 5.33 -17.60 -5.98
C THR A 130 6.60 -17.73 -5.12
N LEU A 131 7.58 -18.55 -5.52
CA LEU A 131 8.82 -18.72 -4.76
C LEU A 131 9.86 -17.60 -4.96
N THR A 132 9.67 -16.74 -5.97
CA THR A 132 10.65 -15.71 -6.37
C THR A 132 10.03 -14.32 -6.58
N HIS A 133 8.73 -14.16 -6.35
CA HIS A 133 8.00 -12.92 -6.63
C HIS A 133 8.56 -11.74 -5.85
N VAL A 134 9.00 -11.93 -4.60
CA VAL A 134 9.52 -10.83 -3.77
C VAL A 134 10.85 -10.33 -4.34
N THR A 135 11.74 -11.24 -4.72
CA THR A 135 13.00 -10.88 -5.39
C THR A 135 12.72 -10.18 -6.73
N ARG A 136 11.77 -10.68 -7.52
CA ARG A 136 11.36 -10.06 -8.79
C ARG A 136 10.79 -8.65 -8.59
N SER A 137 9.92 -8.46 -7.59
CA SER A 137 9.36 -7.17 -7.19
C SER A 137 10.46 -6.20 -6.74
N ALA A 138 11.39 -6.66 -5.89
CA ALA A 138 12.49 -5.85 -5.39
C ALA A 138 13.41 -5.35 -6.53
N LEU A 139 13.74 -6.23 -7.49
CA LEU A 139 14.55 -5.88 -8.66
C LEU A 139 13.83 -4.84 -9.53
N PHE A 140 12.55 -5.05 -9.84
CA PHE A 140 11.77 -4.09 -10.61
C PHE A 140 11.66 -2.74 -9.91
N LEU A 141 11.31 -2.73 -8.62
CA LEU A 141 11.13 -1.52 -7.83
C LEU A 141 12.42 -0.71 -7.76
N ARG A 142 13.58 -1.36 -7.63
CA ARG A 142 14.88 -0.69 -7.64
C ARG A 142 15.08 0.14 -8.91
N ASP A 143 14.77 -0.43 -10.07
CA ASP A 143 14.95 0.25 -11.35
C ASP A 143 13.80 1.23 -11.65
N TYR A 144 12.60 0.97 -11.14
CA TYR A 144 11.48 1.91 -11.17
C TYR A 144 11.78 3.20 -10.40
N LEU A 145 12.27 3.09 -9.15
CA LEU A 145 12.62 4.26 -8.33
C LEU A 145 13.67 5.15 -9.00
N LYS A 146 14.64 4.57 -9.71
CA LYS A 146 15.60 5.35 -10.51
C LYS A 146 14.91 6.14 -11.61
N ARG A 147 14.01 5.50 -12.37
CA ARG A 147 13.27 6.12 -13.49
C ARG A 147 12.41 7.30 -13.07
N ILE A 148 11.79 7.24 -11.89
CA ILE A 148 10.91 8.31 -11.39
C ILE A 148 11.62 9.38 -10.54
N GLY A 149 12.96 9.43 -10.56
CA GLY A 149 13.74 10.44 -9.85
C GLY A 149 13.97 10.17 -8.35
N LEU A 150 13.67 8.96 -7.86
CA LEU A 150 13.91 8.51 -6.49
C LEU A 150 15.11 7.56 -6.38
N GLY A 151 16.04 7.60 -7.34
CA GLY A 151 17.16 6.66 -7.46
C GLY A 151 18.04 6.56 -6.21
N ARG A 152 18.19 7.64 -5.44
CA ARG A 152 18.89 7.64 -4.13
C ARG A 152 18.36 6.59 -3.16
N TYR A 153 17.07 6.26 -3.26
CA TYR A 153 16.37 5.32 -2.39
C TYR A 153 16.12 3.96 -3.04
N ALA A 154 16.66 3.71 -4.23
CA ALA A 154 16.41 2.47 -4.97
C ALA A 154 16.77 1.21 -4.17
N MET A 155 17.93 1.21 -3.50
CA MET A 155 18.39 0.07 -2.70
C MET A 155 17.51 -0.16 -1.46
N ILE A 156 17.17 0.91 -0.73
CA ILE A 156 16.35 0.78 0.48
C ILE A 156 14.91 0.42 0.15
N GLY A 157 14.33 1.01 -0.90
CA GLY A 157 13.00 0.65 -1.41
C GLY A 157 12.91 -0.82 -1.82
N SER A 158 13.90 -1.33 -2.55
CA SER A 158 13.98 -2.76 -2.89
C SER A 158 14.09 -3.66 -1.65
N SER A 159 14.78 -3.18 -0.59
CA SER A 159 14.93 -3.93 0.65
C SER A 159 13.64 -3.97 1.47
N LEU A 160 12.79 -2.94 1.39
CA LEU A 160 11.49 -2.89 2.08
C LEU A 160 10.55 -4.00 1.61
N VAL A 161 10.53 -4.31 0.31
CA VAL A 161 9.68 -5.36 -0.25
C VAL A 161 10.00 -6.72 0.35
N HIS A 162 11.24 -6.97 0.77
CA HIS A 162 11.57 -8.23 1.43
C HIS A 162 10.90 -8.44 2.80
N PHE A 163 10.30 -7.41 3.40
CA PHE A 163 9.51 -7.57 4.63
C PHE A 163 8.11 -8.18 4.37
N THR A 164 7.68 -8.29 3.11
CA THR A 164 6.33 -8.76 2.76
C THR A 164 6.25 -10.27 2.55
N GLY A 165 7.34 -10.91 2.13
CA GLY A 165 7.34 -12.31 1.75
C GLY A 165 8.17 -13.23 2.64
N TYR A 166 8.13 -14.52 2.32
CA TYR A 166 8.80 -15.58 3.09
C TYR A 166 10.24 -15.87 2.61
N GLU A 167 10.69 -15.23 1.53
CA GLU A 167 12.02 -15.47 0.94
C GLU A 167 13.17 -15.15 1.91
N ARG A 168 12.97 -14.19 2.82
CA ARG A 168 13.95 -13.79 3.82
C ARG A 168 13.30 -13.69 5.18
N ARG A 169 14.02 -14.09 6.22
CA ARG A 169 13.58 -13.81 7.58
C ARG A 169 13.71 -12.30 7.86
N THR A 170 12.70 -11.72 8.51
CA THR A 170 12.64 -10.26 8.74
C THR A 170 13.80 -9.72 9.59
N ASP A 171 14.40 -10.58 10.43
CA ASP A 171 15.57 -10.29 11.24
C ASP A 171 16.88 -10.24 10.44
N SER A 172 16.95 -10.88 9.27
CA SER A 172 18.13 -10.85 8.40
C SER A 172 18.13 -9.71 7.38
N ILE A 173 17.02 -8.96 7.24
CA ILE A 173 16.94 -7.82 6.33
C ILE A 173 17.70 -6.64 6.93
N ARG A 174 18.80 -6.26 6.27
CA ARG A 174 19.66 -5.15 6.69
C ARG A 174 19.13 -3.82 6.13
N ILE A 175 18.62 -2.99 7.03
CA ILE A 175 18.29 -1.58 6.78
C ILE A 175 18.88 -0.79 7.95
N ASP A 176 19.86 0.06 7.65
CA ASP A 176 20.60 0.83 8.66
C ASP A 176 19.78 2.04 9.16
N ASP A 177 18.96 2.62 8.28
CA ASP A 177 18.08 3.73 8.65
C ASP A 177 16.94 3.23 9.57
N PRO A 178 16.86 3.72 10.82
CA PRO A 178 15.89 3.23 11.79
C PRO A 178 14.43 3.55 11.41
N LEU A 179 14.18 4.63 10.66
CA LEU A 179 12.84 4.97 10.19
C LEU A 179 12.40 3.98 9.11
N PHE A 180 13.25 3.70 8.13
CA PHE A 180 12.93 2.69 7.12
C PHE A 180 12.79 1.29 7.72
N ARG A 181 13.61 0.94 8.71
CA ARG A 181 13.46 -0.34 9.41
C ARG A 181 12.12 -0.42 10.16
N ARG A 182 11.63 0.69 10.71
CA ARG A 182 10.29 0.77 11.32
C ARG A 182 9.20 0.64 10.27
N LEU A 183 9.33 1.30 9.12
CA LEU A 183 8.41 1.14 8.00
C LEU A 183 8.32 -0.33 7.58
N GLY A 184 9.45 -1.02 7.38
CA GLY A 184 9.47 -2.45 7.06
C GLY A 184 8.78 -3.32 8.13
N LYS A 185 8.87 -2.95 9.41
CA LYS A 185 8.16 -3.67 10.49
C LYS A 185 6.64 -3.49 10.45
N CYS A 186 6.11 -2.45 9.81
CA CYS A 186 4.66 -2.31 9.59
C CYS A 186 4.13 -3.39 8.63
N TRP A 187 4.98 -3.94 7.76
CA TRP A 187 4.68 -5.04 6.85
C TRP A 187 4.87 -6.42 7.49
N ALA A 188 5.89 -6.53 8.35
CA ALA A 188 6.21 -7.79 9.00
C ALA A 188 5.04 -8.26 9.89
N ARG A 189 4.63 -9.51 9.72
CA ARG A 189 3.77 -10.16 10.72
C ARG A 189 4.43 -10.05 12.10
N PRO A 190 3.65 -9.88 13.19
CA PRO A 190 4.21 -9.91 14.53
C PRO A 190 4.91 -11.24 14.74
N THR A 191 6.25 -11.22 14.72
CA THR A 191 7.06 -12.35 15.15
C THR A 191 6.70 -12.60 16.61
N SER A 192 6.34 -13.84 16.94
CA SER A 192 5.99 -14.28 18.28
C SER A 192 7.21 -14.22 19.22
N SER A 193 7.69 -13.01 19.53
CA SER A 193 8.55 -12.81 20.70
C SER A 193 7.68 -13.00 21.94
N ARG A 194 8.04 -13.96 22.78
CA ARG A 194 7.33 -14.50 23.96
C ARG A 194 6.97 -13.49 25.09
N ARG A 195 6.76 -12.19 24.84
CA ARG A 195 6.49 -11.18 25.88
C ARG A 195 5.14 -10.48 25.86
N CYS A 196 4.22 -10.84 24.97
CA CYS A 196 2.82 -10.44 25.10
C CYS A 196 1.90 -11.67 25.02
N ARG A 197 1.87 -12.46 26.10
CA ARG A 197 0.70 -13.30 26.41
C ARG A 197 -0.01 -12.68 27.59
N THR A 198 -0.87 -11.72 27.31
CA THR A 198 -2.11 -11.47 28.05
C THR A 198 -3.02 -10.60 27.18
N ALA A 199 -4.28 -11.02 27.08
CA ALA A 199 -5.41 -10.33 26.46
C ALA A 199 -5.42 -10.23 24.91
N VAL A 200 -5.56 -11.37 24.24
CA VAL A 200 -6.47 -11.44 23.07
C VAL A 200 -7.62 -12.34 23.44
N THR A 201 -8.61 -11.74 24.08
CA THR A 201 -9.97 -12.25 24.10
C THR A 201 -10.89 -11.11 23.68
N SER A 202 -11.60 -11.33 22.57
CA SER A 202 -12.91 -10.74 22.29
C SER A 202 -13.01 -9.24 21.94
N ARG A 203 -13.43 -9.00 20.68
CA ARG A 203 -14.25 -7.87 20.19
C ARG A 203 -13.58 -6.49 20.07
N ASN A 204 -13.84 -5.87 18.91
CA ASN A 204 -13.73 -4.44 18.60
C ASN A 204 -12.33 -3.83 18.48
N VAL A 205 -11.71 -3.99 17.30
CA VAL A 205 -10.82 -2.94 16.77
C VAL A 205 -11.66 -2.00 15.91
N ALA A 206 -12.45 -1.16 16.58
CA ALA A 206 -13.00 0.04 15.97
C ALA A 206 -11.91 1.11 16.07
N ILE A 207 -11.19 1.36 14.97
CA ILE A 207 -10.30 2.51 14.88
C ILE A 207 -11.20 3.75 14.88
N ALA A 208 -11.20 4.46 16.00
CA ALA A 208 -11.89 5.73 16.18
C ALA A 208 -11.29 6.77 15.22
N CYS A 209 -11.91 6.91 14.05
CA CYS A 209 -11.71 8.03 13.15
C CYS A 209 -12.43 9.23 13.77
N THR A 210 -11.72 10.03 14.56
CA THR A 210 -12.24 11.29 15.09
C THR A 210 -12.49 12.25 13.93
N ARG A 211 -13.77 12.61 13.76
CA ARG A 211 -14.26 13.62 12.82
C ARG A 211 -13.45 14.91 12.92
N SER A 212 -12.87 15.35 11.81
CA SER A 212 -12.71 16.78 11.53
C SER A 212 -12.90 17.03 10.03
N SER A 213 -14.11 17.50 9.72
CA SER A 213 -14.52 18.39 8.62
C SER A 213 -13.74 18.37 7.30
N CYS A 214 -14.30 17.67 6.29
CA CYS A 214 -14.42 18.22 4.95
C CYS A 214 -15.88 18.69 4.77
N SER A 215 -16.10 19.99 4.83
CA SER A 215 -17.37 20.64 4.50
C SER A 215 -17.45 20.87 2.99
N ALA A 216 -18.26 20.08 2.30
CA ALA A 216 -18.84 20.47 1.01
C ALA A 216 -20.36 20.47 1.20
N ALA A 217 -20.91 21.68 1.37
CA ALA A 217 -22.34 21.95 1.41
C ALA A 217 -22.91 21.85 0.00
N TRP A 218 -24.08 21.21 -0.20
CA TRP A 218 -25.10 21.43 -1.27
C TRP A 218 -26.36 20.59 -0.92
N PRO A 219 -27.57 20.89 -1.45
CA PRO A 219 -28.71 21.34 -0.66
C PRO A 219 -29.69 20.23 -0.23
N VAL A 220 -30.42 20.55 0.83
CA VAL A 220 -31.47 19.73 1.46
C VAL A 220 -32.71 19.66 0.55
N GLY A 221 -32.89 18.52 -0.12
CA GLY A 221 -34.16 18.12 -0.73
C GLY A 221 -35.07 17.49 0.31
N ARG A 222 -36.14 18.20 0.69
CA ARG A 222 -37.23 17.69 1.54
C ARG A 222 -38.01 16.62 0.79
N TYR A 223 -38.16 15.42 1.36
CA TYR A 223 -39.33 14.58 1.10
C TYR A 223 -39.99 14.17 2.42
N ARG A 224 -41.24 14.62 2.55
CA ARG A 224 -42.18 14.36 3.63
C ARG A 224 -42.75 12.95 3.52
N THR A 225 -42.77 12.26 4.66
CA THR A 225 -43.81 11.37 5.20
C THR A 225 -44.68 10.54 4.25
N ALA A 226 -44.70 9.22 4.49
CA ALA A 226 -45.96 8.46 4.59
C ALA A 226 -45.77 7.24 5.50
N ALA A 227 -46.45 7.26 6.64
CA ALA A 227 -46.78 6.09 7.44
C ALA A 227 -48.11 5.48 6.95
N ARG A 228 -48.38 4.23 7.37
CA ARG A 228 -49.56 3.34 7.13
C ARG A 228 -49.20 2.23 6.13
N ARG A 229 -49.36 0.93 6.40
CA ARG A 229 -50.07 0.15 7.44
C ARG A 229 -49.24 -1.08 7.78
#